data_AF-A0A935JAK7-F1
#
_entry.id   AF-A0A935JAK7-F1
#
_cell.length_a   1.000
_cell.length_b   1.000
_cell.length_c   1.000
_cell.angle_alpha   90.00
_cell.angle_beta   90.00
_cell.angle_gamma   90.00
#
_symmetry.space_group_name_H-M   'P 1'
#
loop_
_entity.id
_entity.type
_entity.pdbx_description
1 polymer ?
#
loop_
_entity_poly.entity_id
_entity_poly.type
_entity_poly.pdbx_seq_one_letter_code
_entity_poly.pdbx_strand_id
1 'polypeptide(L)'
;MKTIFNIFPNGDKCDLLLEAGNEDFSLLFYDKESKTVSGALLYELTYNVQPEIDAISSIENILNNNSHFIKKAGTVTILYNVNEATLIPIQYYDGYANEDYLNLIYGNTVNTQILTDEIEEKQIMNVYRALNPMVLALNKFFPHAK
;
A
#
# COMPACT_ATOMS: atom_id res chain seq x y z
N MET A 1 -12.18 -8.35 9.07
CA MET A 1 -11.65 -6.99 9.32
C MET A 1 -12.12 -6.52 10.68
N LYS A 2 -11.23 -5.90 11.45
CA LYS A 2 -11.55 -5.27 12.74
C LYS A 2 -10.99 -3.85 12.74
N THR A 3 -11.80 -2.87 13.15
CA THR A 3 -11.32 -1.49 13.34
C THR A 3 -10.43 -1.45 14.59
N ILE A 4 -9.21 -0.94 14.45
CA ILE A 4 -8.32 -0.69 15.59
C ILE A 4 -8.65 0.69 16.17
N PHE A 5 -8.58 1.75 15.35
CA PHE A 5 -9.06 3.09 15.71
C PHE A 5 -9.39 3.91 14.47
N ASN A 6 -10.28 4.89 14.63
CA ASN A 6 -10.64 5.86 13.59
C ASN A 6 -10.68 7.27 14.15
N ILE A 7 -9.89 8.16 13.54
CA ILE A 7 -9.95 9.61 13.69
C ILE A 7 -10.31 10.15 12.30
N PHE A 8 -11.52 10.70 12.17
CA PHE A 8 -12.00 11.18 10.89
C PHE A 8 -11.49 12.59 10.58
N PRO A 9 -11.19 12.90 9.30
CA PRO A 9 -10.73 14.22 8.91
C PRO A 9 -11.87 15.26 9.02
N ASN A 10 -11.50 16.50 9.36
CA ASN A 10 -12.46 17.59 9.59
C ASN A 10 -13.11 18.17 8.32
N GLY A 11 -12.85 17.59 7.14
CA GLY A 11 -13.52 17.92 5.88
C GLY A 11 -12.72 18.81 4.92
N ASP A 12 -11.52 19.23 5.31
CA ASP A 12 -10.58 19.98 4.47
C ASP A 12 -9.95 19.11 3.37
N LYS A 13 -9.44 19.77 2.33
CA LYS A 13 -8.75 19.09 1.22
C LYS A 13 -7.43 18.53 1.74
N CYS A 14 -7.34 17.21 1.85
CA CYS A 14 -6.15 16.51 2.32
C CYS A 14 -5.60 15.60 1.23
N ASP A 15 -4.33 15.24 1.34
CA ASP A 15 -3.79 14.09 0.64
C ASP A 15 -4.05 12.82 1.43
N LEU A 16 -4.17 11.71 0.71
CA LEU A 16 -4.37 10.39 1.28
C LEU A 16 -3.08 9.60 1.19
N LEU A 17 -2.52 9.22 2.33
CA LEU A 17 -1.48 8.20 2.40
C LEU A 17 -2.16 6.92 2.86
N LEU A 18 -1.93 5.85 2.13
CA LEU A 18 -2.52 4.56 2.37
C LEU A 18 -1.41 3.56 2.63
N GLU A 19 -1.49 2.86 3.74
CA GLU A 19 -0.61 1.72 4.03
C GLU A 19 -1.39 0.43 3.77
N ALA A 20 -0.79 -0.44 2.97
CA ALA A 20 -1.34 -1.73 2.61
C ALA A 20 -0.35 -2.82 3.01
N GLY A 21 -0.58 -3.41 4.18
CA GLY A 21 0.23 -4.49 4.71
C GLY A 21 -0.44 -5.85 4.58
N ASN A 22 0.30 -6.88 5.00
CA ASN A 22 -0.20 -8.24 5.02
C ASN A 22 -1.20 -8.51 6.15
N GLU A 23 -1.27 -7.68 7.20
CA GLU A 23 -2.16 -7.87 8.35
C GLU A 23 -2.90 -6.59 8.75
N ASP A 24 -2.53 -5.45 8.16
CA ASP A 24 -3.07 -4.15 8.47
C ASP A 24 -3.37 -3.35 7.21
N PHE A 25 -4.26 -2.39 7.38
CA PHE A 25 -4.62 -1.42 6.37
C PHE A 25 -4.87 -0.09 7.03
N SER A 26 -4.19 0.96 6.57
CA SER A 26 -4.32 2.28 7.18
C SER A 26 -4.56 3.37 6.14
N LEU A 27 -5.36 4.37 6.52
CA LEU A 27 -5.60 5.57 5.75
C LEU A 27 -5.24 6.77 6.61
N LEU A 28 -4.28 7.57 6.14
CA LEU A 28 -3.85 8.81 6.77
C LEU A 28 -4.25 9.98 5.88
N PHE A 29 -4.99 10.94 6.45
CA PHE A 29 -5.40 12.16 5.77
C PHE A 29 -4.47 13.30 6.18
N TYR A 30 -3.55 13.64 5.29
CA TYR A 30 -2.49 14.62 5.54
C TYR A 30 -2.78 15.95 4.85
N ASP A 31 -2.78 17.04 5.61
CA ASP A 31 -2.86 18.39 5.07
C ASP A 31 -1.44 18.90 4.78
N LYS A 32 -1.12 19.08 3.49
CA LYS A 32 0.18 19.60 3.05
C LYS A 32 0.42 21.06 3.43
N GLU A 33 -0.63 21.88 3.54
CA GLU A 33 -0.50 23.30 3.85
C GLU A 33 -0.14 23.50 5.31
N SER A 34 -0.89 22.89 6.22
CA SER A 34 -0.62 22.97 7.67
C SER A 34 0.47 22.00 8.15
N LYS A 35 0.83 21.01 7.32
CA LYS A 35 1.73 19.89 7.66
C LYS A 35 1.24 19.06 8.85
N THR A 36 -0.06 18.82 8.90
CA THR A 36 -0.70 18.08 9.99
C THR A 36 -1.47 16.87 9.49
N VAL A 37 -1.60 15.88 10.37
CA VAL A 37 -2.52 14.75 10.16
C VAL A 37 -3.90 15.18 10.65
N SER A 38 -4.83 15.31 9.72
CA SER A 38 -6.23 15.65 10.00
C SER A 38 -7.07 14.44 10.39
N GLY A 39 -6.66 13.24 9.99
CA GLY A 39 -7.38 12.00 10.21
C GLY A 39 -6.50 10.77 10.00
N ALA A 40 -6.84 9.69 10.69
CA ALA A 40 -6.14 8.42 10.67
C ALA A 40 -7.14 7.28 10.93
N LEU A 41 -7.26 6.35 9.99
CA LEU A 41 -8.11 5.17 10.10
C LEU A 41 -7.22 3.95 10.04
N LEU A 42 -7.33 3.05 11.02
CA LEU A 42 -6.50 1.86 11.11
C LEU A 42 -7.36 0.61 11.29
N TYR A 43 -7.09 -0.38 10.44
CA TYR A 43 -7.82 -1.63 10.37
C TYR A 43 -6.87 -2.82 10.46
N GLU A 44 -7.29 -3.84 11.18
CA GLU A 44 -6.71 -5.17 11.21
C GLU A 44 -7.40 -6.01 10.13
N LEU A 45 -6.62 -6.52 9.18
CA LEU A 45 -7.08 -7.42 8.12
C LEU A 45 -7.05 -8.86 8.67
N THR A 46 -8.23 -9.47 8.73
CA THR A 46 -8.37 -10.88 9.18
C THR A 46 -8.65 -11.74 7.96
N TYR A 47 -7.73 -12.65 7.66
CA TYR A 47 -7.84 -13.62 6.60
C TYR A 47 -8.40 -14.92 7.15
N ASN A 48 -9.49 -15.42 6.59
CA ASN A 48 -10.02 -16.73 6.93
C ASN A 48 -9.42 -17.77 5.97
N VAL A 49 -10.26 -18.63 5.39
CA VAL A 49 -9.87 -19.79 4.59
C VAL A 49 -9.28 -19.39 3.23
N GLN A 50 -9.57 -18.19 2.74
CA GLN A 50 -9.08 -17.68 1.45
C GLN A 50 -8.51 -16.26 1.60
N PRO A 51 -7.24 -16.14 2.03
CA PRO A 51 -6.64 -14.85 2.36
C PRO A 51 -6.74 -13.81 1.25
N GLU A 52 -6.62 -14.23 0.00
CA GLU A 52 -6.65 -13.36 -1.17
C GLU A 52 -8.02 -12.72 -1.40
N ILE A 53 -9.10 -13.48 -1.26
CA ILE A 53 -10.48 -13.03 -1.45
C ILE A 53 -10.93 -12.19 -0.25
N ASP A 54 -10.53 -12.62 0.95
CA ASP A 54 -10.80 -11.90 2.19
C ASP A 54 -10.06 -10.54 2.24
N ALA A 55 -8.85 -10.46 1.65
CA ALA A 55 -8.09 -9.22 1.48
C ALA A 55 -8.85 -8.21 0.64
N ILE A 56 -9.22 -8.60 -0.59
CA ILE A 56 -9.89 -7.73 -1.55
C ILE A 56 -11.18 -7.22 -0.93
N SER A 57 -12.04 -8.12 -0.46
CA SER A 57 -13.35 -7.75 0.08
C SER A 57 -13.23 -6.82 1.30
N SER A 58 -12.25 -7.04 2.18
CA SER A 58 -11.99 -6.15 3.32
C SER A 58 -11.55 -4.77 2.86
N ILE A 59 -10.58 -4.68 1.94
CA ILE A 59 -10.08 -3.41 1.40
C ILE A 59 -11.20 -2.65 0.69
N GLU A 60 -11.95 -3.30 -0.20
CA GLU A 60 -13.06 -2.69 -0.91
C GLU A 60 -14.14 -2.17 0.05
N ASN A 61 -14.45 -2.92 1.10
CA ASN A 61 -15.40 -2.48 2.13
C ASN A 61 -14.89 -1.24 2.89
N ILE A 62 -13.62 -1.20 3.27
CA ILE A 62 -13.01 -0.02 3.93
C ILE A 62 -13.11 1.20 3.01
N LEU A 63 -12.69 1.06 1.75
CA LEU A 63 -12.66 2.17 0.80
C LEU A 63 -14.07 2.67 0.47
N ASN A 64 -15.05 1.77 0.31
CA ASN A 64 -16.43 2.15 0.05
C ASN A 64 -17.07 2.87 1.25
N ASN A 65 -16.86 2.38 2.47
CA ASN A 65 -17.39 2.97 3.69
C ASN A 65 -16.82 4.38 3.96
N ASN A 66 -15.57 4.62 3.54
CA ASN A 66 -14.89 5.91 3.70
C ASN A 66 -14.87 6.75 2.42
N SER A 67 -15.64 6.38 1.40
CA SER A 67 -15.60 6.98 0.06
C SER A 67 -15.86 8.49 0.04
N HIS A 68 -16.63 9.01 0.99
CA HIS A 68 -16.93 10.44 1.12
C HIS A 68 -15.73 11.28 1.54
N PHE A 69 -14.79 10.71 2.32
CA PHE A 69 -13.50 11.34 2.63
C PHE A 69 -12.51 11.15 1.47
N ILE A 70 -12.44 9.93 0.96
CA ILE A 70 -11.50 9.56 -0.11
C ILE A 70 -11.73 10.37 -1.39
N LYS A 71 -12.98 10.60 -1.80
CA LYS A 71 -13.31 11.40 -3.00
C LYS A 71 -12.86 12.86 -2.92
N LYS A 72 -12.58 13.37 -1.71
CA LYS A 72 -12.08 14.73 -1.51
C LYS A 72 -10.55 14.79 -1.47
N ALA A 73 -9.88 13.64 -1.48
CA ALA A 73 -8.44 13.58 -1.40
C ALA A 73 -7.80 14.19 -2.67
N GLY A 74 -6.72 14.94 -2.50
CA GLY A 74 -5.96 15.53 -3.59
C GLY A 74 -5.10 14.49 -4.30
N THR A 75 -3.98 14.16 -3.69
CA THR A 75 -3.07 13.09 -4.12
C THR A 75 -3.25 11.85 -3.25
N VAL A 76 -3.05 10.68 -3.86
CA VAL A 76 -3.08 9.39 -3.17
C VAL A 76 -1.70 8.77 -3.31
N THR A 77 -1.12 8.36 -2.20
CA THR A 77 0.14 7.61 -2.13
C THR A 77 -0.10 6.29 -1.45
N ILE A 78 0.35 5.20 -2.06
CA ILE A 78 0.21 3.84 -1.53
C ILE A 78 1.58 3.36 -1.08
N LEU A 79 1.68 2.99 0.19
CA LEU A 79 2.84 2.33 0.76
C LEU A 79 2.50 0.86 0.99
N TYR A 80 3.26 -0.03 0.37
CA TYR A 80 3.13 -1.47 0.61
C TYR A 80 4.04 -1.88 1.77
N ASN A 81 3.44 -2.23 2.90
CA ASN A 81 4.17 -2.70 4.08
C ASN A 81 4.34 -4.23 4.00
N VAL A 82 5.42 -4.66 3.34
CA VAL A 82 5.64 -6.07 2.99
C VAL A 82 6.97 -6.59 3.54
N ASN A 83 7.01 -7.89 3.81
CA ASN A 83 8.19 -8.56 4.41
C ASN A 83 9.23 -8.99 3.37
N GLU A 84 8.85 -9.08 2.08
CA GLU A 84 9.72 -9.51 0.99
C GLU A 84 10.19 -8.30 0.18
N ALA A 85 11.31 -7.70 0.61
CA ALA A 85 11.88 -6.50 -0.01
C ALA A 85 13.41 -6.53 0.02
N THR A 86 14.06 -6.19 -1.09
CA THR A 86 15.51 -6.11 -1.19
C THR A 86 15.94 -4.77 -1.75
N LEU A 87 17.05 -4.24 -1.22
CA LEU A 87 17.63 -2.96 -1.64
C LEU A 87 18.83 -3.23 -2.56
N ILE A 88 18.74 -2.73 -3.78
CA ILE A 88 19.75 -2.95 -4.82
C ILE A 88 20.35 -1.60 -5.20
N PRO A 89 21.67 -1.40 -5.09
CA PRO A 89 22.30 -0.19 -5.61
C PRO A 89 22.01 -0.04 -7.11
N ILE A 90 21.61 1.15 -7.57
CA ILE A 90 21.15 1.39 -8.95
C ILE A 90 22.17 0.92 -9.99
N GLN A 91 23.46 1.04 -9.71
CA GLN A 91 24.54 0.58 -10.60
C GLN A 91 24.54 -0.93 -10.87
N TYR A 92 23.86 -1.72 -10.03
CA TYR A 92 23.71 -3.18 -10.17
C TYR A 92 22.26 -3.59 -10.44
N TYR A 93 21.35 -2.62 -10.55
CA TYR A 93 19.95 -2.91 -10.78
C TYR A 93 19.72 -3.37 -12.23
N ASP A 94 19.11 -4.53 -12.38
CA ASP A 94 18.57 -5.03 -13.65
C ASP A 94 17.13 -5.45 -13.42
N GLY A 95 16.19 -4.70 -14.02
CA GLY A 95 14.76 -4.94 -13.86
C GLY A 95 14.30 -6.32 -14.34
N TYR A 96 15.04 -6.95 -15.28
CA TYR A 96 14.73 -8.30 -15.73
C TYR A 96 15.09 -9.38 -14.70
N ALA A 97 15.95 -9.05 -13.72
CA ALA A 97 16.41 -9.95 -12.67
C ALA A 97 15.65 -9.75 -11.34
N ASN A 98 14.64 -8.88 -11.28
CA ASN A 98 13.90 -8.60 -10.04
C ASN A 98 13.30 -9.85 -9.40
N GLU A 99 12.75 -10.74 -10.22
CA GLU A 99 12.21 -12.01 -9.74
C GLU A 99 13.30 -12.91 -9.16
N ASP A 100 14.45 -13.01 -9.82
CA ASP A 100 15.59 -13.79 -9.35
C ASP A 100 16.16 -13.25 -8.04
N TYR A 101 16.30 -11.92 -7.90
CA TYR A 101 16.78 -11.29 -6.67
C TYR A 101 15.91 -11.64 -5.48
N LEU A 102 14.59 -11.57 -5.65
CA LEU A 102 13.65 -11.88 -4.59
C LEU A 102 13.55 -13.39 -4.33
N ASN A 103 13.52 -14.22 -5.37
CA ASN A 103 13.49 -15.67 -5.25
C ASN A 103 14.72 -16.22 -4.53
N LEU A 104 15.89 -15.62 -4.76
CA LEU A 104 17.12 -16.04 -4.10
C LEU A 104 17.09 -15.82 -2.58
N ILE A 105 16.48 -14.73 -2.12
CA ILE A 105 16.47 -14.33 -0.70
C ILE A 105 15.27 -14.95 0.04
N TYR A 106 14.09 -14.91 -0.58
CA TYR A 106 12.82 -15.23 0.07
C TYR A 106 12.17 -16.53 -0.44
N GLY A 107 12.72 -17.10 -1.52
CA GLY A 107 12.12 -18.23 -2.21
C GLY A 107 11.01 -17.83 -3.17
N ASN A 108 10.40 -18.84 -3.79
CA ASN A 108 9.35 -18.66 -4.77
C ASN A 108 8.00 -18.47 -4.08
N THR A 109 7.33 -17.35 -4.37
CA THR A 109 6.00 -17.03 -3.85
C THR A 109 5.02 -16.88 -5.02
N VAL A 110 3.87 -17.54 -4.94
CA VAL A 110 2.81 -17.43 -5.96
C VAL A 110 1.86 -16.28 -5.67
N ASN A 111 1.17 -15.80 -6.70
CA ASN A 111 0.14 -14.76 -6.61
C ASN A 111 0.61 -13.44 -5.94
N THR A 112 1.86 -13.10 -6.20
CA THR A 112 2.44 -11.80 -5.86
C THR A 112 2.68 -10.99 -7.12
N GLN A 113 2.81 -9.68 -6.94
CA GLN A 113 3.30 -8.77 -7.95
C GLN A 113 4.59 -8.15 -7.43
N ILE A 114 5.62 -8.13 -8.28
CA ILE A 114 6.87 -7.45 -7.99
C ILE A 114 6.69 -5.96 -8.32
N LEU A 115 7.03 -5.11 -7.35
CA LEU A 115 6.97 -3.67 -7.43
C LEU A 115 8.35 -3.09 -7.12
N THR A 116 8.57 -1.85 -7.54
CA THR A 116 9.88 -1.20 -7.42
C THR A 116 9.73 0.28 -7.12
N ASP A 117 10.52 0.77 -6.17
CA ASP A 117 10.61 2.19 -5.83
C ASP A 117 12.07 2.65 -5.89
N GLU A 118 12.33 3.76 -6.58
CA GLU A 118 13.65 4.38 -6.57
C GLU A 118 13.81 5.32 -5.36
N ILE A 119 14.85 5.08 -4.57
CA ILE A 119 15.32 5.99 -3.52
C ILE A 119 16.43 6.85 -4.13
N GLU A 120 16.03 7.85 -4.92
CA GLU A 120 16.91 8.65 -5.77
C GLU A 120 18.13 9.21 -5.01
N GLU A 121 17.91 9.82 -3.84
CA GLU A 121 18.96 10.43 -3.02
C GLU A 121 20.05 9.45 -2.60
N LYS A 122 19.71 8.16 -2.50
CA LYS A 122 20.64 7.10 -2.08
C LYS A 122 21.14 6.26 -3.25
N GLN A 123 20.63 6.49 -4.46
CA GLN A 123 20.92 5.69 -5.64
C GLN A 123 20.65 4.20 -5.39
N ILE A 124 19.49 3.89 -4.79
CA ILE A 124 19.05 2.54 -4.44
C ILE A 124 17.69 2.29 -5.08
N MET A 125 17.53 1.13 -5.69
CA MET A 125 16.24 0.58 -6.08
C MET A 125 15.74 -0.36 -4.97
N ASN A 126 14.57 -0.07 -4.42
CA ASN A 126 13.83 -1.00 -3.58
C ASN A 126 13.00 -1.91 -4.47
N VAL A 127 13.21 -3.22 -4.39
CA VAL A 127 12.47 -4.23 -5.15
C VAL A 127 11.72 -5.10 -4.15
N TYR A 128 10.41 -5.21 -4.27
CA TYR A 128 9.59 -5.87 -3.25
C TYR A 128 8.38 -6.59 -3.85
N ARG A 129 7.79 -7.51 -3.09
CA ARG A 129 6.57 -8.25 -3.47
C ARG A 129 5.39 -7.84 -2.62
N ALA A 130 4.30 -7.51 -3.30
CA ALA A 130 2.99 -7.34 -2.69
C ALA A 130 2.03 -8.43 -3.19
N LEU A 131 1.00 -8.74 -2.40
CA LEU A 131 -0.05 -9.66 -2.83
C LEU A 131 -0.77 -9.07 -4.05
N ASN A 132 -0.80 -9.80 -5.16
CA ASN A 132 -1.42 -9.37 -6.41
C ASN A 132 -2.91 -8.97 -6.22
N PRO A 133 -3.74 -9.71 -5.45
CA PRO A 133 -5.11 -9.30 -5.09
C PRO A 133 -5.21 -7.90 -4.49
N MET A 134 -4.30 -7.55 -3.57
CA MET A 134 -4.26 -6.25 -2.91
C MET A 134 -3.88 -5.14 -3.89
N VAL A 135 -2.85 -5.37 -4.72
CA VAL A 135 -2.42 -4.41 -5.75
C VAL A 135 -3.55 -4.15 -6.75
N LEU A 136 -4.24 -5.20 -7.21
CA LEU A 136 -5.38 -5.07 -8.12
C LEU A 136 -6.54 -4.30 -7.51
N ALA A 137 -6.89 -4.59 -6.24
CA ALA A 137 -7.94 -3.87 -5.53
C ALA A 137 -7.62 -2.38 -5.40
N LEU A 138 -6.38 -2.04 -5.02
CA LEU A 138 -5.97 -0.64 -4.86
C LEU A 138 -5.89 0.10 -6.19
N ASN A 139 -5.33 -0.51 -7.24
CA ASN A 139 -5.25 0.08 -8.58
C ASN A 139 -6.64 0.34 -9.18
N LYS A 140 -7.65 -0.47 -8.84
CA LYS A 140 -9.05 -0.25 -9.25
C LYS A 140 -9.62 1.04 -8.63
N PHE A 141 -9.30 1.33 -7.37
CA PHE A 141 -9.78 2.54 -6.68
C PHE A 141 -8.92 3.78 -6.99
N PHE A 142 -7.62 3.59 -7.18
CA PHE A 142 -6.63 4.65 -7.32
C PHE A 142 -5.68 4.39 -8.50
N PRO A 143 -6.17 4.45 -9.76
CA PRO A 143 -5.37 4.13 -10.95
C PRO A 143 -4.22 5.11 -11.23
N HIS A 144 -4.15 6.22 -10.49
CA HIS A 144 -3.12 7.25 -10.61
C HIS A 144 -2.41 7.50 -9.27
N ALA A 145 -2.54 6.56 -8.31
CA ALA A 145 -1.77 6.63 -7.09
C ALA A 145 -0.27 6.62 -7.39
N LYS A 146 0.48 7.30 -6.51
CA LYS A 146 1.93 7.17 -6.44
C LYS A 146 2.31 6.02 -5.53
#